data_AF-A0A5S6R4Z6-F1
#
_entry.id   AF-A0A5S6R4Z6-F1
#
_cell.length_a   1.000
_cell.length_b   1.000
_cell.length_c   1.000
_cell.angle_alpha   90.00
_cell.angle_beta   90.00
_cell.angle_gamma   90.00
#
_symmetry.space_group_name_H-M   'P 1'
#
loop_
_entity.id
_entity.type
_entity.pdbx_description
1 polymer ?
#
loop_
_entity_poly.entity_id
_entity_poly.type
_entity_poly.pdbx_seq_one_letter_code
_entity_poly.pdbx_strand_id
1 'polypeptide(L)'
;MVVAFPLFKLVALFVRQVSRPIANQLKNGAKHSHVFRRYVCLPIAQLYHRVDVTKKMLMMGFGKPTKVPNLTEESAVELGADILGEIIVYSIAATLFTLEYMRTSEKARIKEELLLNRISNLENKINELALGAEQHEAALRAVERFAKEKTYSLSLWKRKPALESNKEEGETEK
;
A
#
# COMPACT_ATOMS: atom_id res chain seq x y z
N MET A 1 -0.85 -11.21 7.55
CA MET A 1 -1.33 -12.57 7.21
C MET A 1 -2.61 -12.45 6.41
N VAL A 2 -2.70 -13.21 5.32
CA VAL A 2 -3.63 -13.10 4.20
C VAL A 2 -5.12 -13.08 4.61
N VAL A 3 -5.77 -11.90 4.54
CA VAL A 3 -7.25 -11.75 4.62
C VAL A 3 -7.92 -12.08 3.26
N ALA A 4 -7.15 -12.49 2.26
CA ALA A 4 -7.63 -12.65 0.88
C ALA A 4 -8.51 -13.90 0.65
N PHE A 5 -8.38 -14.96 1.45
CA PHE A 5 -9.08 -16.22 1.21
C PHE A 5 -10.58 -16.20 1.56
N PRO A 6 -11.04 -15.57 2.68
CA PRO A 6 -12.46 -15.44 2.98
C PRO A 6 -13.18 -14.44 2.07
N LEU A 7 -12.53 -13.33 1.70
CA LEU A 7 -13.15 -12.27 0.91
C LEU A 7 -13.49 -12.73 -0.51
N PHE A 8 -12.57 -13.46 -1.16
CA PHE A 8 -12.79 -14.01 -2.49
C PHE A 8 -13.97 -14.99 -2.52
N LYS A 9 -14.09 -15.86 -1.52
CA LYS A 9 -15.23 -16.79 -1.41
C LYS A 9 -16.55 -16.06 -1.17
N LEU A 10 -16.54 -14.99 -0.37
CA LEU A 10 -17.74 -14.18 -0.14
C LEU A 10 -18.19 -13.45 -1.40
N VAL A 11 -17.25 -12.85 -2.14
CA VAL A 11 -17.56 -12.21 -3.43
C VAL A 11 -18.08 -13.25 -4.43
N ALA A 12 -17.44 -14.42 -4.53
CA ALA A 12 -17.88 -15.48 -5.43
C ALA A 12 -19.29 -16.01 -5.08
N LEU A 13 -19.62 -16.12 -3.78
CA LEU A 13 -20.95 -16.51 -3.33
C LEU A 13 -21.97 -15.40 -3.59
N PHE A 14 -21.66 -14.14 -3.28
CA PHE A 14 -22.55 -13.00 -3.52
C PHE A 14 -22.90 -12.85 -4.99
N VAL A 15 -21.90 -12.97 -5.88
CA VAL A 15 -22.11 -12.97 -7.33
C VAL A 15 -23.09 -14.07 -7.72
N ARG A 16 -22.92 -15.30 -7.24
CA ARG A 16 -23.85 -16.40 -7.51
C ARG A 16 -25.26 -16.15 -6.96
N GLN A 17 -25.36 -15.55 -5.77
CA GLN A 17 -26.64 -15.27 -5.12
C GLN A 17 -27.44 -14.20 -5.85
N VAL A 18 -26.79 -13.17 -6.40
CA VAL A 18 -27.43 -12.06 -7.09
C VAL A 18 -27.64 -12.36 -8.58
N SER A 19 -26.76 -13.14 -9.20
CA SER A 19 -26.88 -13.48 -10.62
C SER A 19 -28.08 -14.38 -10.91
N ARG A 20 -28.41 -15.33 -10.01
CA ARG A 20 -29.57 -16.22 -10.17
C ARG A 20 -30.93 -15.50 -10.27
N PRO A 21 -31.32 -14.62 -9.33
CA PRO A 21 -32.60 -13.91 -9.42
C PRO A 21 -32.64 -12.97 -10.63
N ILE A 22 -31.52 -12.32 -10.98
CA ILE A 22 -31.43 -11.46 -12.16
C ILE A 22 -31.62 -12.28 -13.43
N ALA A 23 -30.89 -13.39 -13.57
CA ALA A 23 -31.02 -14.27 -14.73
C ALA A 23 -32.43 -14.83 -14.87
N ASN A 24 -33.10 -15.20 -13.77
CA ASN A 24 -34.49 -15.65 -13.79
C ASN A 24 -35.45 -14.53 -14.26
N GLN A 25 -35.22 -13.29 -13.85
CA GLN A 25 -35.99 -12.13 -14.33
C GLN A 25 -35.75 -11.88 -15.83
N LEU A 26 -34.51 -12.00 -16.29
CA LEU A 26 -34.17 -11.89 -17.71
C LEU A 26 -34.79 -13.02 -18.54
N LYS A 27 -34.83 -14.25 -18.02
CA LYS A 27 -35.50 -15.40 -18.65
C LYS A 27 -37.01 -15.14 -18.79
N ASN A 28 -37.65 -14.59 -17.75
CA ASN A 28 -39.05 -14.19 -17.82
C ASN A 28 -39.26 -13.06 -18.85
N GLY A 29 -38.39 -12.06 -18.88
CA GLY A 29 -38.41 -10.99 -19.89
C GLY A 29 -38.24 -11.50 -21.33
N ALA A 30 -37.38 -12.50 -21.55
CA ALA A 30 -37.18 -13.11 -22.86
C ALA A 30 -38.37 -13.99 -23.31
N LYS A 31 -39.17 -14.51 -22.38
CA LYS A 31 -40.44 -15.20 -22.69
C LYS A 31 -41.54 -14.22 -23.07
N HIS A 32 -41.59 -13.05 -22.42
CA HIS A 32 -42.58 -12.02 -22.71
C HIS A 32 -42.24 -11.17 -23.96
N SER A 33 -40.96 -11.00 -24.30
CA SER A 33 -40.52 -10.19 -25.43
C SER A 33 -39.66 -10.98 -26.42
N HIS A 34 -40.24 -11.25 -27.59
CA HIS A 34 -39.52 -11.84 -28.72
C HIS A 34 -38.38 -10.94 -29.24
N VAL A 35 -38.53 -9.62 -29.10
CA VAL A 35 -37.50 -8.64 -29.49
C VAL A 35 -36.26 -8.81 -28.60
N PHE A 36 -36.45 -8.83 -27.28
CA PHE A 36 -35.35 -9.02 -26.35
C PHE A 36 -34.64 -10.37 -26.56
N ARG A 37 -35.42 -11.44 -26.75
CA ARG A 37 -34.90 -12.75 -27.11
C ARG A 37 -34.00 -12.69 -28.35
N ARG A 38 -34.52 -12.17 -29.47
CA ARG A 38 -33.84 -12.23 -30.77
C ARG A 38 -32.64 -11.29 -30.86
N TYR A 39 -32.72 -10.10 -30.29
CA TYR A 39 -31.70 -9.07 -30.45
C TYR A 39 -30.64 -9.07 -29.35
N VAL A 40 -30.92 -9.62 -28.17
CA VAL A 40 -29.99 -9.60 -27.03
C VAL A 40 -29.53 -11.01 -26.68
N CYS A 41 -30.44 -11.90 -26.27
CA CYS A 41 -30.04 -13.23 -25.77
C CYS A 41 -29.42 -14.13 -26.85
N LEU A 42 -30.05 -14.23 -28.03
CA LEU A 42 -29.58 -15.09 -29.12
C LEU A 42 -28.17 -14.76 -29.61
N PRO A 43 -27.82 -13.50 -29.96
CA PRO A 43 -26.47 -13.21 -30.45
C PRO A 43 -25.40 -13.43 -29.37
N ILE A 44 -25.70 -13.09 -28.11
CA ILE A 44 -24.78 -13.32 -26.98
C ILE A 44 -24.57 -14.82 -26.77
N ALA A 45 -25.64 -15.62 -26.76
CA ALA A 45 -25.55 -17.06 -26.57
C ALA A 45 -24.81 -17.76 -27.73
N GLN A 46 -25.07 -17.37 -28.97
CA GLN A 46 -24.37 -17.92 -30.13
C GLN A 46 -22.89 -17.53 -30.15
N LEU A 47 -22.55 -16.29 -29.77
CA LEU A 47 -21.17 -15.87 -29.63
C LEU A 47 -20.45 -16.68 -28.56
N TYR A 48 -21.07 -16.81 -27.38
CA TYR A 48 -20.51 -17.59 -26.28
C TYR A 48 -20.26 -19.03 -26.71
N HIS A 49 -21.25 -19.68 -27.33
CA HIS A 49 -21.10 -21.05 -27.79
C HIS A 49 -20.00 -21.22 -28.84
N ARG A 50 -19.88 -20.28 -29.78
CA ARG A 50 -18.80 -20.30 -30.78
C ARG A 50 -17.43 -20.20 -30.13
N VAL A 51 -17.28 -19.29 -29.17
CA VAL A 51 -16.02 -19.11 -28.43
C VAL A 51 -15.73 -20.36 -27.59
N ASP A 52 -16.72 -20.89 -26.88
CA ASP A 52 -16.59 -22.07 -26.02
C ASP A 52 -16.13 -23.30 -26.83
N VAL A 53 -16.84 -23.60 -27.93
CA VAL A 53 -16.48 -24.72 -28.82
C VAL A 53 -15.11 -24.50 -29.46
N THR A 54 -14.79 -23.28 -29.90
CA THR A 54 -13.47 -22.98 -30.49
C THR A 54 -12.34 -23.16 -29.48
N LYS A 55 -12.51 -22.65 -28.25
CA LYS A 55 -11.52 -22.82 -27.18
C LYS A 55 -11.36 -24.27 -26.79
N LYS A 56 -12.46 -25.02 -26.68
CA LYS A 56 -12.43 -26.44 -26.36
C LYS A 56 -11.68 -27.24 -27.43
N MET A 57 -11.96 -26.99 -28.71
CA MET A 57 -11.24 -27.66 -29.81
C MET A 57 -9.77 -27.25 -29.89
N LEU A 58 -9.46 -25.97 -29.63
CA LEU A 58 -8.10 -25.48 -29.55
C LEU A 58 -7.32 -26.15 -28.41
N MET A 59 -7.92 -26.26 -27.23
CA MET A 59 -7.29 -26.88 -26.05
C MET A 59 -7.03 -28.37 -26.24
N MET A 60 -7.89 -29.06 -26.98
CA MET A 60 -7.72 -30.47 -27.34
C MET A 60 -6.82 -30.68 -28.56
N GLY A 61 -6.24 -29.63 -29.15
CA GLY A 61 -5.30 -29.71 -30.27
C GLY A 61 -5.92 -29.94 -31.65
N PHE A 62 -7.25 -29.96 -31.77
CA PHE A 62 -7.98 -30.21 -33.03
C PHE A 62 -8.10 -28.97 -33.94
N GLY A 63 -7.53 -27.83 -33.54
CA GLY A 63 -7.59 -26.59 -34.32
C GLY A 63 -8.94 -25.87 -34.26
N LYS A 64 -9.21 -24.98 -35.22
CA LYS A 64 -10.43 -24.16 -35.26
C LYS A 64 -11.61 -24.96 -35.89
N PRO A 65 -12.80 -24.98 -35.26
CA PRO A 65 -13.97 -25.66 -35.83
C PRO A 65 -14.49 -24.96 -37.09
N THR A 66 -14.66 -25.72 -38.18
CA THR A 66 -15.16 -25.21 -39.48
C THR A 66 -16.66 -24.91 -39.47
N LYS A 67 -17.47 -25.61 -38.65
CA LYS A 67 -18.92 -25.42 -38.58
C LYS A 67 -19.43 -25.73 -37.17
N VAL A 68 -19.71 -24.69 -36.39
CA VAL A 68 -20.33 -24.82 -35.05
C VAL A 68 -21.85 -24.84 -35.20
N PRO A 69 -22.57 -25.85 -34.70
CA PRO A 69 -24.02 -25.88 -34.71
C PRO A 69 -24.61 -24.71 -33.92
N ASN A 70 -25.71 -24.13 -34.40
CA ASN A 70 -26.44 -23.12 -33.65
C ASN A 70 -27.27 -23.79 -32.54
N LEU A 71 -27.37 -23.15 -31.37
CA LEU A 71 -28.27 -23.62 -30.32
C LEU A 71 -29.73 -23.45 -30.72
N THR A 72 -30.58 -24.35 -30.21
CA THR A 72 -32.03 -24.20 -30.15
C THR A 72 -32.41 -22.90 -29.44
N GLU A 73 -33.52 -22.28 -29.87
CA GLU A 73 -33.92 -20.96 -29.36
C GLU A 73 -34.11 -20.95 -27.83
N GLU A 74 -34.63 -22.04 -27.25
CA GLU A 74 -34.87 -22.13 -25.81
C GLU A 74 -33.56 -22.16 -25.00
N SER A 75 -32.61 -23.01 -25.40
CA SER A 75 -31.29 -23.09 -24.75
C SER A 75 -30.46 -21.82 -24.97
N ALA A 76 -30.62 -21.16 -26.13
CA ALA A 76 -29.98 -19.88 -26.40
C ALA A 76 -30.53 -18.76 -25.49
N VAL A 77 -31.84 -18.75 -25.23
CA VAL A 77 -32.44 -17.82 -24.26
C VAL A 77 -31.89 -18.05 -22.87
N GLU A 78 -31.83 -19.30 -22.44
CA GLU A 78 -31.37 -19.64 -21.10
C GLU A 78 -29.93 -19.21 -20.86
N LEU A 79 -29.04 -19.61 -21.77
CA LEU A 79 -27.62 -19.26 -21.72
C LEU A 79 -27.39 -17.75 -21.86
N GLY A 80 -28.09 -17.09 -22.79
CA GLY A 80 -27.97 -15.66 -23.00
C GLY A 80 -28.43 -14.83 -21.79
N ALA A 81 -29.50 -15.26 -21.12
CA ALA A 81 -30.00 -14.60 -19.91
C ALA A 81 -29.07 -14.79 -18.71
N ASP A 82 -28.49 -15.98 -18.53
CA ASP A 82 -27.51 -16.25 -17.47
C ASP A 82 -26.25 -15.38 -17.64
N ILE A 83 -25.69 -15.35 -18.86
CA ILE A 83 -24.50 -14.53 -19.16
C ILE A 83 -24.78 -13.04 -18.99
N LEU A 84 -25.92 -12.56 -19.48
CA LEU A 84 -26.27 -11.15 -19.37
C LEU A 84 -26.48 -10.74 -17.90
N GLY A 85 -27.08 -11.60 -17.08
CA GLY A 85 -27.23 -11.38 -15.64
C GLY A 85 -25.87 -11.27 -14.94
N GLU A 86 -24.92 -12.16 -15.26
CA GLU A 86 -23.57 -12.09 -14.71
C GLU A 86 -22.83 -10.81 -15.13
N ILE A 87 -22.92 -10.40 -16.40
CA ILE A 87 -22.30 -9.16 -16.90
C ILE A 87 -22.83 -7.94 -16.15
N ILE A 88 -24.14 -7.86 -15.91
CA ILE A 88 -24.75 -6.74 -15.18
C ILE A 88 -24.19 -6.67 -13.76
N VAL A 89 -24.14 -7.80 -13.05
CA VAL A 89 -23.64 -7.87 -11.67
C VAL A 89 -22.16 -7.48 -11.63
N TYR A 90 -21.34 -8.03 -12.55
CA TYR A 90 -19.92 -7.68 -12.63
C TYR A 90 -19.69 -6.22 -12.98
N SER A 91 -20.50 -5.62 -13.85
CA SER A 91 -20.38 -4.21 -14.21
C SER A 91 -20.64 -3.31 -13.00
N ILE A 92 -21.70 -3.59 -12.23
CA ILE A 92 -22.02 -2.83 -11.01
C ILE A 92 -20.89 -3.00 -9.99
N ALA A 93 -20.43 -4.23 -9.76
CA ALA A 93 -19.35 -4.52 -8.83
C ALA A 93 -18.03 -3.85 -9.23
N ALA A 94 -17.63 -3.92 -10.49
CA ALA A 94 -16.42 -3.29 -11.01
C ALA A 94 -16.48 -1.76 -10.89
N THR A 95 -17.64 -1.17 -11.16
CA THR A 95 -17.86 0.28 -11.01
C THR A 95 -17.69 0.71 -9.56
N LEU A 96 -18.38 0.06 -8.62
CA LEU A 96 -18.28 0.36 -7.19
C LEU A 96 -16.87 0.13 -6.66
N PHE A 97 -16.22 -0.96 -7.07
CA PHE A 97 -14.84 -1.27 -6.69
C PHE A 97 -13.87 -0.19 -7.19
N THR A 98 -14.00 0.26 -8.44
CA THR A 98 -13.15 1.30 -9.01
C THR A 98 -13.32 2.61 -8.26
N LEU A 99 -14.57 3.00 -7.96
CA LEU A 99 -14.86 4.21 -7.19
C LEU A 99 -14.26 4.15 -5.78
N GLU A 100 -14.39 3.03 -5.08
CA GLU A 100 -13.83 2.86 -3.74
C GLU A 100 -12.30 2.80 -3.76
N TYR A 101 -11.72 2.17 -4.79
CA TYR A 101 -10.28 2.14 -5.01
C TYR A 101 -9.72 3.55 -5.20
N MET A 102 -10.33 4.35 -6.08
CA MET A 102 -9.95 5.75 -6.29
C MET A 102 -10.04 6.53 -4.97
N ARG A 103 -11.16 6.41 -4.24
CA ARG A 103 -11.36 7.07 -2.94
C ARG A 103 -10.35 6.64 -1.86
N THR A 104 -9.95 5.38 -1.85
CA THR A 104 -9.04 4.81 -0.86
C THR A 104 -7.58 5.13 -1.17
N SER A 105 -7.21 5.14 -2.45
CA SER A 105 -5.85 5.43 -2.91
C SER A 105 -5.34 6.80 -2.45
N GLU A 106 -6.19 7.82 -2.51
CA GLU A 106 -5.84 9.18 -2.08
C GLU A 106 -5.56 9.25 -0.58
N LYS A 107 -6.38 8.55 0.23
CA LYS A 107 -6.18 8.48 1.68
C LYS A 107 -4.92 7.72 2.06
N ALA A 108 -4.52 6.73 1.26
CA ALA A 108 -3.28 6.00 1.48
C ALA A 108 -2.07 6.90 1.22
N ARG A 109 -2.08 7.66 0.12
CA ARG A 109 -1.02 8.61 -0.24
C ARG A 109 -0.79 9.68 0.83
N ILE A 110 -1.87 10.32 1.31
CA ILE A 110 -1.76 11.35 2.37
C ILE A 110 -1.16 10.77 3.65
N LYS A 111 -1.51 9.53 4.01
CA LYS A 111 -0.92 8.86 5.18
C LYS A 111 0.57 8.59 5.00
N GLU A 112 0.97 8.18 3.80
CA GLU A 112 2.38 7.94 3.47
C GLU A 112 3.19 9.25 3.54
N GLU A 113 2.68 10.34 2.96
CA GLU A 113 3.30 11.66 3.06
C GLU A 113 3.42 12.14 4.51
N LEU A 114 2.40 11.93 5.34
CA LEU A 114 2.45 12.27 6.77
C LEU A 114 3.51 11.43 7.52
N LEU A 115 3.69 10.16 7.17
CA LEU A 115 4.72 9.31 7.77
C LEU A 115 6.13 9.76 7.36
N LEU A 116 6.34 10.09 6.09
CA LEU A 116 7.62 10.62 5.60
C LEU A 116 7.98 11.94 6.26
N ASN A 117 7.01 12.86 6.38
CA ASN A 117 7.20 14.12 7.11
C ASN A 117 7.54 13.89 8.59
N ARG A 118 6.92 12.90 9.25
CA ARG A 118 7.27 12.54 10.63
C ARG A 118 8.70 12.01 10.75
N ILE A 119 9.13 11.15 9.83
CA ILE A 119 10.50 10.61 9.81
C ILE A 119 11.50 11.76 9.64
N SER A 120 11.31 12.64 8.65
CA SER A 120 12.20 13.78 8.44
C SER A 120 12.27 14.73 9.65
N ASN A 121 11.14 14.98 10.30
CA ASN A 121 11.12 15.79 11.52
C ASN A 121 11.90 15.13 12.67
N LEU A 122 11.78 13.80 12.83
CA LEU A 122 12.56 13.07 13.83
C LEU A 122 14.06 13.11 13.51
N GLU A 123 14.45 12.94 12.24
CA GLU A 123 15.84 13.06 11.80
C GLU A 123 16.41 14.46 12.09
N ASN A 124 15.65 15.52 11.79
CA ASN A 124 16.07 16.90 12.09
C ASN A 124 16.26 17.12 13.59
N LYS A 125 15.35 16.60 14.43
CA LYS A 125 15.47 16.68 15.89
C LYS A 125 16.69 15.91 16.41
N ILE A 126 16.99 14.75 15.85
CA ILE A 126 18.18 13.97 16.21
C ILE A 126 19.44 14.77 15.88
N ASN A 127 19.51 15.37 14.69
CA ASN A 127 20.64 16.20 14.28
C ASN A 127 20.81 17.44 15.17
N GLU A 128 19.71 18.13 15.50
CA GLU A 128 19.73 19.27 16.42
C GLU A 128 20.24 18.89 17.81
N LEU A 129 19.77 17.75 18.36
CA LEU A 129 20.23 17.22 19.63
C LEU A 129 21.72 16.81 19.58
N ALA A 130 22.16 16.22 18.48
CA ALA A 130 23.57 15.85 18.28
C ALA A 130 24.47 17.10 18.27
N LEU A 131 24.07 18.16 17.55
CA LEU A 131 24.78 19.43 17.55
C LEU A 131 24.80 20.07 18.94
N GLY A 132 23.69 20.02 19.68
CA GLY A 132 23.64 20.50 21.07
C GLY A 132 24.58 19.73 21.98
N ALA A 133 24.67 18.41 21.84
CA ALA A 133 25.60 17.58 22.61
C ALA A 133 27.07 17.96 22.34
N GLU A 134 27.43 18.18 21.08
CA GLU A 134 28.78 18.64 20.71
C GLU A 134 29.11 20.02 21.30
N GLN A 135 28.15 20.95 21.28
CA GLN A 135 28.31 22.28 21.88
C GLN A 135 28.52 22.18 23.40
N HIS A 136 27.75 21.34 24.09
CA HIS A 136 27.92 21.12 25.52
C HIS A 136 29.28 20.50 25.86
N GLU A 137 29.77 19.56 25.05
CA GLU A 137 31.10 18.96 25.23
C GLU A 137 32.23 20.00 25.00
N ALA A 138 32.09 20.86 23.99
CA ALA A 138 33.02 21.96 23.76
C ALA A 138 33.05 22.96 24.93
N ALA A 139 31.89 23.31 25.48
CA ALA A 139 31.77 24.17 26.65
C ALA A 139 32.42 23.54 27.90
N LEU A 140 32.18 22.24 28.15
CA LEU A 140 32.82 21.50 29.23
C LEU A 140 34.35 21.53 29.11
N ARG A 141 34.90 21.27 27.91
CA ARG A 141 36.34 21.35 27.65
C ARG A 141 36.91 22.76 27.89
N ALA A 142 36.20 23.81 27.50
CA ALA A 142 36.63 25.18 27.75
C ALA A 142 36.67 25.50 29.25
N VAL A 143 35.63 25.10 30.00
CA VAL A 143 35.57 25.27 31.46
C VAL A 143 36.69 24.48 32.15
N GLU A 144 36.97 23.25 31.72
CA GLU A 144 38.07 22.44 32.26
C GLU A 144 39.42 23.14 32.07
N ARG A 145 39.65 23.78 30.92
CA ARG A 145 40.88 24.57 30.67
C ARG A 145 41.00 25.73 31.64
N PHE A 146 39.94 26.52 31.82
CA PHE A 146 39.94 27.63 32.78
C PHE A 146 40.16 27.14 34.22
N ALA A 147 39.57 26.01 34.59
CA ALA A 147 39.77 25.40 35.91
C ALA A 147 41.23 24.96 36.10
N LYS A 148 41.85 24.32 35.09
CA LYS A 148 43.28 23.96 35.11
C LYS A 148 44.17 25.18 35.21
N GLU A 149 43.97 26.19 34.37
CA GLU A 149 44.76 27.43 34.38
C GLU A 149 44.73 28.11 35.75
N LYS A 150 43.53 28.27 36.34
CA LYS A 150 43.36 28.86 37.67
C LYS A 150 44.00 27.99 38.77
N THR A 151 43.99 26.67 38.62
CA THR A 151 44.65 25.74 39.54
C THR A 151 46.17 25.86 39.45
N TYR A 152 46.73 25.92 38.24
CA TYR A 152 48.15 26.16 38.02
C TYR A 152 48.58 27.50 38.59
N SER A 153 47.83 28.58 38.31
CA SER A 153 48.14 29.91 38.85
C SER A 153 48.10 29.87 40.38
N LEU A 154 47.06 29.32 40.99
CA LEU A 154 46.93 29.23 42.45
C LEU A 154 48.09 28.44 43.07
N SER A 155 48.51 27.33 42.44
CA SER A 155 49.67 26.54 42.88
C SER A 155 50.99 27.32 42.77
N LEU A 156 51.18 28.14 41.74
CA LEU A 156 52.35 29.00 41.57
C LEU A 156 52.39 30.10 42.62
N TRP A 157 51.26 30.76 42.90
CA TRP A 157 51.14 31.75 43.97
C TRP A 157 51.41 31.13 45.35
N LYS A 158 51.01 29.88 45.58
CA LYS A 158 51.28 29.15 46.82
C LYS A 158 52.74 28.71 46.95
N ARG A 159 53.45 28.52 45.83
CA ARG A 159 54.86 28.05 45.79
C ARG A 159 55.88 29.20 45.79
N LYS A 160 55.53 30.39 45.27
CA LYS A 160 56.37 31.60 45.31
C LYS A 160 56.88 31.98 46.72
N PRO A 161 56.05 32.06 47.78
CA PRO A 161 56.55 32.42 49.11
C PRO A 161 57.49 31.38 49.72
N ALA A 162 57.42 30.11 49.29
CA ALA A 162 58.31 29.04 49.76
C ALA A 162 59.65 28.96 49.00
N LEU A 163 59.75 29.56 47.81
CA LEU A 163 60.99 29.66 47.04
C LEU A 163 61.77 30.93 47.38
N GLU A 164 61.09 32.01 47.79
CA GLU A 164 61.73 33.24 48.28
C GLU A 164 62.35 33.04 49.67
N SER A 165 61.70 32.30 50.59
CA SER A 165 62.28 32.00 51.92
C SER A 165 63.53 31.11 51.85
N ASN A 166 63.59 30.16 50.93
CA ASN A 166 64.74 29.24 50.76
C ASN A 166 65.92 29.90 50.01
N LYS A 167 65.69 31.04 49.35
CA LYS A 167 66.73 31.80 48.65
C LYS A 167 67.48 32.73 49.61
N GLU A 168 66.81 33.25 50.63
CA GLU A 168 67.43 34.05 51.69
C GLU A 168 68.30 33.20 52.65
N GLU A 169 67.93 31.94 52.91
CA GLU A 169 68.75 31.01 53.71
C GLU A 169 70.01 30.50 52.97
N GLY A 170 70.00 30.43 51.63
CA GLY A 170 71.17 29.98 50.84
C GLY A 170 72.24 31.06 50.56
N GLU A 171 71.91 32.35 50.72
CA GLU A 171 72.86 33.46 50.59
C GLU A 171 73.59 33.80 51.91
N THR A 172 73.17 33.20 53.04
CA THR A 172 73.78 33.42 54.36
C THR A 172 74.81 32.36 54.75
N GLU A 173 75.09 31.36 53.89
CA GLU A 173 76.01 30.25 54.16
C GLU A 173 77.24 30.21 53.21
N LYS A 174 77.64 31.35 52.64
CA LYS A 174 78.90 31.52 51.87
C LYS A 174 79.89 32.47 52.53
#